data_AF-A0A7W6S664-F1
#
_entry.id   AF-A0A7W6S664-F1
#
_cell.length_a   1.000
_cell.length_b   1.000
_cell.length_c   1.000
_cell.angle_alpha   90.00
_cell.angle_beta   90.00
_cell.angle_gamma   90.00
#
_symmetry.space_group_name_H-M   'P 1'
#
loop_
_entity.id
_entity.type
_entity.pdbx_description
1 polymer ?
#
loop_
_entity_poly.entity_id
_entity_poly.type
_entity_poly.pdbx_seq_one_letter_code
_entity_poly.pdbx_strand_id
1 'polypeptide(L)' 'MIDIPADQLKIETWPIPGIHSRGGQHVGTYPGVRVTHIPSGIAAYVETDRSQRTNREIAMEMILAAITHPKFR' A
#
# COMPACT_ATOMS: atom_id res chain seq x y z
N MET A 1 -14.35 6.60 -14.15
CA MET A 1 -13.21 5.98 -13.47
C MET A 1 -12.35 7.14 -12.99
N ILE A 2 -12.30 7.39 -11.68
CA ILE A 2 -11.43 8.44 -11.13
C ILE A 2 -10.03 7.83 -11.10
N ASP A 3 -9.16 8.30 -11.97
CA ASP A 3 -7.78 7.84 -12.04
C ASP A 3 -6.92 8.80 -11.21
N ILE A 4 -6.17 8.26 -10.24
CA ILE A 4 -5.23 9.06 -9.46
C ILE A 4 -3.91 9.11 -10.23
N PRO A 5 -3.40 10.29 -10.59
CA PRO A 5 -2.12 10.41 -11.26
C PRO A 5 -1.00 9.71 -10.47
N ALA A 6 -0.19 8.90 -11.16
CA ALA A 6 0.85 8.09 -10.51
C ALA A 6 1.93 8.93 -9.81
N ASP A 7 2.16 10.16 -10.29
CA ASP A 7 3.05 11.16 -9.70
C ASP A 7 2.55 11.70 -8.34
N GLN A 8 1.26 11.55 -8.05
CA GLN A 8 0.65 11.93 -6.77
C GLN A 8 0.66 10.81 -5.74
N LEU A 9 1.15 9.62 -6.11
CA LEU A 9 1.13 8.43 -5.26
C LEU A 9 2.54 7.96 -4.94
N LYS A 10 2.83 7.82 -3.66
CA LYS A 10 4.04 7.17 -3.17
C LYS A 10 3.70 5.76 -2.71
N ILE A 11 4.36 4.76 -3.30
CA ILE A 11 4.16 3.35 -2.96
C ILE A 11 5.42 2.83 -2.28
N GLU A 12 5.26 2.31 -1.09
CA GLU A 12 6.33 1.74 -0.27
C GLU A 12 5.93 0.31 0.09
N THR A 13 6.86 -0.64 -0.02
CA THR A 13 6.60 -2.05 0.36
C THR A 13 7.61 -2.50 1.41
N TRP A 14 7.13 -3.09 2.51
CA TRP A 14 7.95 -3.72 3.55
C TRP A 14 7.60 -5.21 3.61
N PRO A 15 8.45 -6.10 4.14
CA PRO A 15 9.76 -5.85 4.74
C PRO A 15 10.89 -5.66 3.72
N ILE A 16 11.90 -4.87 4.07
CA ILE A 16 13.15 -4.74 3.30
C ILE A 16 13.86 -6.11 3.31
N PRO A 17 14.13 -6.72 2.13
CA PRO A 17 14.90 -7.95 2.04
C PRO A 17 16.25 -7.79 2.73
N GLY A 18 16.54 -8.60 3.75
CA GLY A 18 17.81 -8.56 4.50
C GLY A 18 17.79 -7.83 5.84
N ILE A 19 16.86 -6.91 6.12
CA ILE A 19 16.72 -6.29 7.47
C ILE A 19 15.75 -7.08 8.35
N HIS A 20 14.66 -7.59 7.76
CA HIS A 20 13.65 -8.39 8.47
C HIS A 20 13.79 -9.90 8.18
N SER A 21 14.75 -10.30 7.35
CA SER A 21 14.98 -11.71 7.00
C SER A 21 15.94 -12.36 8.01
N ARG A 22 15.45 -12.70 9.21
CA ARG A 22 16.15 -13.64 10.11
C ARG A 22 15.23 -14.82 10.41
N GLY A 23 15.35 -15.88 9.61
CA GLY A 23 14.90 -17.22 10.03
C GLY A 23 14.29 -18.08 8.93
N GLY A 24 15.07 -19.02 8.41
CA GLY A 24 14.57 -20.29 7.88
C GLY A 24 14.13 -20.30 6.41
N GLN A 25 14.53 -21.38 5.74
CA GLN A 25 13.98 -21.80 4.46
C GLN A 25 12.47 -22.05 4.63
N HIS A 26 11.65 -21.33 3.87
CA HIS A 26 10.18 -21.31 3.91
C HIS A 26 9.50 -20.67 5.14
N VAL A 27 9.29 -19.34 5.12
CA VAL A 27 8.11 -18.72 5.74
C VAL A 27 7.56 -17.67 4.77
N GLY A 28 6.35 -17.90 4.26
CA GLY A 28 5.69 -17.08 3.26
C GLY A 28 5.13 -15.77 3.82
N THR A 29 5.99 -14.87 4.27
CA THR A 29 5.58 -13.50 4.63
C THR A 29 5.38 -12.70 3.35
N TYR A 30 4.13 -12.40 3.00
CA TYR A 30 3.84 -11.47 1.91
C TYR A 30 4.20 -10.04 2.34
N PRO A 31 4.78 -9.23 1.45
CA PRO A 31 5.14 -7.88 1.80
C PRO A 31 3.88 -7.02 2.05
N GLY A 32 3.89 -6.27 3.15
CA GLY A 32 2.98 -5.16 3.38
C GLY A 32 3.23 -4.02 2.38
N VAL A 33 2.17 -3.32 2.01
CA VAL A 33 2.18 -2.22 1.05
C VAL A 33 1.58 -0.98 1.71
N ARG A 34 2.26 0.16 1.57
CA ARG A 34 1.74 1.49 1.91
C ARG A 34 1.63 2.27 0.62
N VAL A 35 0.46 2.87 0.45
CA VAL A 35 0.22 3.84 -0.61
C VAL A 35 -0.09 5.16 0.07
N THR A 36 0.62 6.22 -0.30
CA THR A 36 0.41 7.58 0.22
C THR A 36 0.00 8.48 -0.93
N HIS A 37 -1.12 9.18 -0.79
CA HIS A 37 -1.51 10.26 -1.68
C HIS A 37 -0.85 11.56 -1.20
N ILE A 38 0.13 12.03 -1.97
CA ILE A 38 1.00 13.14 -1.60
C ILE A 38 0.20 14.45 -1.40
N PRO A 39 -0.74 14.84 -2.30
CA PRO A 39 -1.48 16.09 -2.15
C PRO A 39 -2.37 16.16 -0.90
N SER A 40 -3.00 15.04 -0.51
CA SER A 40 -3.88 15.02 0.68
C SER A 40 -3.17 14.59 1.96
N GLY A 41 -1.95 14.04 1.87
CA GLY A 41 -1.23 13.48 3.01
C GLY A 41 -1.82 12.17 3.57
N ILE A 42 -2.85 11.61 2.92
CA ILE A 42 -3.51 10.37 3.37
C ILE A 42 -2.65 9.17 2.96
N ALA A 43 -2.44 8.24 3.90
CA ALA A 43 -1.75 6.99 3.65
C ALA A 43 -2.63 5.79 4.03
N ALA A 44 -2.65 4.78 3.17
CA ALA A 44 -3.26 3.48 3.41
C ALA A 44 -2.16 2.43 3.59
N TYR A 45 -2.33 1.56 4.58
CA TYR A 45 -1.42 0.47 4.89
C TYR A 45 -2.18 -0.85 4.76
N VAL A 46 -1.66 -1.75 3.95
CA VAL A 46 -2.28 -3.05 3.69
C VAL A 46 -1.24 -4.14 3.90
N GLU A 47 -1.49 -4.96 4.91
CA GLU A 47 -0.69 -6.14 5.23
C GLU A 47 -1.66 -7.30 5.38
N THR A 48 -1.69 -8.18 4.37
CA THR A 48 -2.57 -9.36 4.35
C THR A 48 -1.78 -10.57 3.84
N ASP A 49 -2.32 -11.77 4.04
CA ASP A 49 -1.76 -13.03 3.51
C ASP A 49 -1.91 -13.17 1.97
N ARG A 50 -2.00 -12.05 1.24
CA ARG A 50 -2.14 -11.98 -0.21
C ARG A 50 -0.88 -11.40 -0.85
N SER A 51 -0.75 -11.60 -2.16
CA SER A 51 0.39 -11.11 -2.94
C SER A 51 0.61 -9.59 -2.83
N GLN A 52 1.85 -9.13 -3.03
CA GLN A 52 2.21 -7.71 -3.10
C GLN A 52 1.30 -6.92 -4.06
N ARG A 53 0.96 -7.52 -5.20
CA ARG A 53 0.09 -6.90 -6.21
C ARG A 53 -1.32 -6.69 -5.66
N THR A 54 -1.89 -7.72 -5.02
CA THR A 54 -3.21 -7.64 -4.38
C THR A 54 -3.22 -6.61 -3.27
N ASN A 55 -2.19 -6.59 -2.42
CA ASN A 55 -2.06 -5.58 -1.36
C ASN A 55 -1.98 -4.15 -1.92
N ARG A 56 -1.31 -3.96 -3.06
CA ARG A 56 -1.26 -2.68 -3.77
C ARG A 56 -2.63 -2.28 -4.33
N GLU A 57 -3.35 -3.20 -4.97
CA GLU A 57 -4.69 -2.94 -5.52
C GLU A 57 -5.66 -2.50 -4.40
N ILE A 58 -5.68 -3.22 -3.28
CA ILE A 58 -6.48 -2.87 -2.10
C ILE A 58 -6.08 -1.48 -1.55
N ALA A 59 -4.78 -1.21 -1.41
CA ALA A 59 -4.31 0.07 -0.89
C ALA A 59 -4.71 1.25 -1.79
N MET A 60 -4.71 1.05 -3.11
CA MET A 60 -5.15 2.06 -4.09
C MET A 60 -6.66 2.31 -3.99
N GLU A 61 -7.48 1.26 -3.84
CA GLU A 61 -8.92 1.39 -3.62
C GLU A 61 -9.24 2.16 -2.32
N MET A 62 -8.51 1.87 -1.23
CA MET A 62 -8.65 2.58 0.03
C MET A 62 -8.30 4.07 -0.10
N ILE A 63 -7.22 4.40 -0.80
CA ILE A 63 -6.84 5.80 -1.07
C ILE A 63 -7.90 6.50 -1.90
N LEU A 64 -8.39 5.86 -2.97
CA LEU A 64 -9.42 6.43 -3.83
C LEU A 64 -10.71 6.72 -3.04
N ALA A 65 -11.14 5.76 -2.21
CA ALA A 65 -12.29 5.94 -1.33
C ALA A 65 -12.07 7.09 -0.35
N ALA A 66 -10.88 7.18 0.25
CA ALA A 66 -10.54 8.23 1.20
C ALA A 66 -10.57 9.63 0.58
N ILE A 67 -9.95 9.84 -0.59
CA ILE A 67 -9.89 11.16 -1.24
C ILE A 67 -11.22 11.59 -1.88
N THR A 68 -12.08 10.63 -2.24
CA THR A 68 -13.40 10.91 -2.82
C THR A 68 -14.44 11.17 -1.74
N HIS A 69 -14.24 10.67 -0.53
CA HIS A 69 -15.20 10.79 0.54
C HIS A 69 -15.28 12.25 1.06
N PRO A 70 -16.48 12.84 1.14
CA PRO A 70 -16.67 14.29 1.40
C PRO A 70 -16.16 14.76 2.77
N LYS A 71 -15.87 13.84 3.70
CA LYS A 71 -15.29 14.13 5.02
C LYS A 71 -13.78 14.40 4.99
N PHE A 72 -13.08 14.01 3.92
CA PHE A 72 -11.63 14.13 3.78
C PHE A 72 -11.20 15.04 2.61
N ARG A 73 -12.16 15.75 2.01
CA ARG A 73 -11.96 16.80 1.02
C ARG A 73 -11.92 18.16 1.72
#